data_AF-R6P9R1-F1
#
_entry.id   AF-R6P9R1-F1
#
_cell.length_a   1.000
_cell.length_b   1.000
_cell.length_c   1.000
_cell.angle_alpha   90.00
_cell.angle_beta   90.00
_cell.angle_gamma   90.00
#
_symmetry.space_group_name_H-M   'P 1'
#
loop_
_entity.id
_entity.type
_entity.pdbx_description
1 polymer ?
#
loop_
_entity_poly.entity_id
_entity_poly.type
_entity_poly.pdbx_seq_one_letter_code
_entity_poly.pdbx_strand_id
1 'polypeptide(L)'
;MSKNLFETQNFNSLKEALKDIKPSDSQSTDRSPVNQTLCEVYEAMRDKGYNPVNQLVGYIISGDPTYITSYKDARKKMAKIEQDELLEEIINYYIENNL
;
A
#
# COMPACT_ATOMS: atom_id res chain seq x y z
N MET A 1 32.05 24.93 30.42
CA MET A 1 31.66 24.00 29.33
C MET A 1 30.22 24.32 28.96
N SER A 2 30.04 25.29 28.09
CA SER A 2 28.74 25.86 27.75
C SER A 2 28.24 25.16 26.49
N LYS A 3 27.47 24.07 26.63
CA LYS A 3 26.73 23.53 25.48
C LYS A 3 25.59 24.51 25.16
N ASN A 4 25.62 24.97 23.92
CA ASN A 4 24.87 26.06 23.33
C ASN A 4 23.38 26.12 23.68
N LEU A 5 22.98 27.17 24.42
CA LEU A 5 21.59 27.64 24.49
C LEU A 5 21.05 28.00 23.08
N PHE A 6 21.95 28.34 22.14
CA PHE A 6 21.65 28.59 20.73
C PHE A 6 21.20 27.34 19.95
N GLU A 7 21.62 26.12 20.32
CA GLU A 7 21.17 24.88 19.66
C GLU A 7 19.73 24.53 20.06
N THR A 8 19.37 24.75 21.32
CA THR A 8 18.02 24.45 21.82
C THR A 8 16.93 25.37 21.26
N GLN A 9 17.24 26.63 20.96
CA GLN A 9 16.26 27.55 20.37
C GLN A 9 15.95 27.17 18.91
N ASN A 10 16.98 26.78 18.14
CA ASN A 10 16.79 26.35 16.76
C ASN A 10 15.98 25.05 16.68
N PHE A 11 16.23 24.09 17.58
CA PHE A 11 15.52 22.81 17.59
C PHE A 11 14.02 22.94 17.90
N ASN A 12 13.65 23.86 18.80
CA ASN A 12 12.25 24.10 19.14
C ASN A 12 11.50 24.84 18.03
N SER A 13 12.12 25.83 17.39
CA SER A 13 11.54 26.48 16.20
C SER A 13 11.47 25.52 15.00
N LEU A 14 12.42 24.60 14.85
CA LEU A 14 12.32 23.52 13.87
C LEU A 14 11.14 22.59 14.18
N LYS A 15 10.93 22.23 15.45
CA LYS A 15 9.78 21.41 15.87
C LYS A 15 8.45 22.11 15.65
N GLU A 16 8.37 23.42 15.87
CA GLU A 16 7.17 24.21 15.59
C GLU A 16 6.92 24.34 14.08
N ALA A 17 7.95 24.60 13.28
CA ALA A 17 7.85 24.60 11.81
C ALA A 17 7.49 23.22 11.23
N LEU A 18 7.94 22.15 11.89
CA LEU A 18 7.60 20.77 11.54
C LEU A 18 6.24 20.32 12.10
N LYS A 19 5.58 21.11 12.96
CA LYS A 19 4.26 20.76 13.51
C LYS A 19 3.16 20.88 12.45
N ASP A 20 3.33 21.84 11.53
CA ASP A 20 2.44 22.07 10.39
C ASP A 20 2.91 21.35 9.13
N ILE A 21 4.17 20.89 9.10
CA ILE A 21 4.60 19.79 8.22
C ILE A 21 4.01 18.53 8.82
N LYS A 22 2.73 18.30 8.51
CA LYS A 22 2.12 16.98 8.62
C LYS A 22 3.20 16.00 8.10
N PRO A 23 3.70 15.01 8.88
CA PRO A 23 4.25 13.84 8.20
C PRO A 23 3.17 13.49 7.20
N SER A 24 3.52 13.34 5.94
CA SER A 24 2.55 13.12 4.87
C SER A 24 1.87 11.77 5.11
N ASP A 25 0.96 11.77 6.09
CA ASP A 25 -0.08 10.82 6.35
C ASP A 25 -1.05 11.09 5.21
N SER A 26 -0.69 10.51 4.07
CA SER A 26 -1.57 10.13 2.98
C SER A 26 -2.69 9.25 3.56
N GLN A 27 -3.62 9.88 4.29
CA GLN A 27 -4.74 9.19 4.93
C GLN A 27 -5.98 10.07 4.80
N SER A 28 -6.39 10.24 3.55
CA SER A 28 -7.80 10.19 3.15
C SER A 28 -7.86 9.90 1.65
N THR A 29 -7.11 8.89 1.19
CA THR A 29 -7.50 8.22 -0.05
C THR A 29 -8.64 7.32 0.33
N ASP A 30 -9.84 7.63 -0.13
CA ASP A 30 -10.94 6.69 -0.16
C ASP A 30 -10.44 5.48 -0.96
N ARG A 31 -9.83 4.50 -0.30
CA ARG A 31 -9.23 3.36 -1.01
C ARG A 31 -10.40 2.56 -1.53
N SER A 32 -10.45 2.38 -2.85
CA SER A 32 -11.42 1.49 -3.46
C SER A 32 -11.38 0.13 -2.73
N PRO A 33 -12.53 -0.54 -2.55
CA PRO A 33 -12.57 -1.87 -1.92
C PRO A 33 -11.59 -2.87 -2.56
N VAL A 34 -11.32 -2.69 -3.87
CA VAL A 34 -10.32 -3.43 -4.65
C VAL A 34 -8.91 -3.16 -4.13
N ASN A 35 -8.51 -1.89 -3.97
CA ASN A 35 -7.21 -1.51 -3.45
C ASN A 35 -6.95 -2.08 -2.04
N GLN A 36 -7.94 -1.96 -1.15
CA GLN A 36 -7.83 -2.52 0.19
C GLN A 36 -7.61 -4.04 0.14
N THR A 37 -8.41 -4.75 -0.65
CA THR A 37 -8.30 -6.20 -0.80
C THR A 37 -6.93 -6.59 -1.36
N LEU A 38 -6.45 -5.88 -2.38
CA LEU A 38 -5.12 -6.08 -2.96
C LEU A 38 -4.01 -5.93 -1.93
N CYS A 39 -4.05 -4.88 -1.10
CA CYS A 39 -3.08 -4.70 -0.02
C CYS A 39 -3.08 -5.88 0.97
N GLU A 40 -4.28 -6.31 1.39
CA GLU A 40 -4.41 -7.43 2.33
C GLU A 40 -3.90 -8.76 1.75
N VAL A 41 -4.18 -9.00 0.46
CA VAL A 41 -3.68 -10.18 -0.28
C VAL A 41 -2.17 -10.13 -0.43
N TYR A 42 -1.62 -8.97 -0.79
CA TYR A 42 -0.18 -8.75 -0.93
C TYR A 42 0.57 -9.09 0.37
N GLU A 43 0.11 -8.55 1.50
CA GLU A 43 0.72 -8.84 2.80
C GLU A 43 0.56 -10.31 3.19
N ALA A 44 -0.61 -10.92 2.95
CA ALA A 44 -0.82 -12.34 3.21
C ALA A 44 0.13 -13.24 2.39
N MET A 45 0.41 -12.87 1.14
CA MET A 45 1.38 -13.58 0.30
C MET A 45 2.80 -13.43 0.83
N ARG A 46 3.19 -12.20 1.21
CA ARG A 46 4.51 -11.90 1.79
C ARG A 46 4.75 -12.68 3.07
N ASP A 47 3.78 -12.72 3.97
CA ASP A 47 3.84 -13.46 5.24
C ASP A 47 4.08 -14.96 5.05
N LYS A 48 3.59 -15.52 3.93
CA LYS A 48 3.77 -16.93 3.58
C LYS A 48 5.03 -17.20 2.76
N GLY A 49 5.83 -16.17 2.46
CA GLY A 49 7.07 -16.28 1.72
C GLY A 49 6.89 -16.44 0.20
N TYR A 50 5.70 -16.11 -0.32
CA TYR A 50 5.50 -16.03 -1.77
C TYR A 50 6.04 -14.70 -2.30
N ASN A 51 6.38 -14.65 -3.59
CA ASN A 51 6.57 -13.39 -4.30
C ASN A 51 5.19 -12.85 -4.73
N PRO A 52 4.64 -11.81 -4.07
CA PRO A 52 3.26 -11.40 -4.33
C PRO A 52 3.04 -10.91 -5.76
N VAL A 53 4.03 -10.22 -6.36
CA VAL A 53 3.93 -9.70 -7.72
C VAL A 53 3.78 -10.84 -8.72
N ASN A 54 4.65 -11.85 -8.66
CA ASN A 54 4.59 -12.99 -9.56
C ASN A 54 3.26 -13.76 -9.43
N GLN A 55 2.77 -13.93 -8.20
CA GLN A 55 1.51 -14.63 -7.95
C GLN A 55 0.29 -13.84 -8.46
N LEU A 56 0.25 -12.53 -8.22
CA LEU A 56 -0.81 -11.67 -8.71
C LEU A 56 -0.82 -11.59 -10.24
N VAL A 57 0.35 -11.50 -10.88
CA VAL A 57 0.45 -11.59 -12.35
C VAL A 57 -0.05 -12.94 -12.86
N GLY A 58 0.33 -14.04 -12.22
CA GLY A 58 -0.18 -15.38 -12.56
C GLY A 58 -1.70 -15.48 -12.45
N TYR A 59 -2.28 -14.92 -11.38
CA TYR A 59 -3.73 -14.83 -11.20
C TYR A 59 -4.41 -13.96 -12.26
N ILE A 60 -3.89 -12.76 -12.54
CA ILE A 60 -4.43 -11.80 -13.53
C ILE A 60 -4.34 -12.32 -14.96
N ILE A 61 -3.46 -13.28 -15.28
CA ILE A 61 -3.39 -13.87 -16.62
C ILE A 61 -4.29 -15.11 -16.72
N SER A 62 -4.32 -15.94 -15.67
CA SER A 62 -4.96 -17.27 -15.73
C SER A 62 -6.37 -17.34 -15.15
N GLY A 63 -6.72 -16.43 -14.23
CA GLY A 63 -7.90 -16.52 -13.38
C GLY A 63 -7.84 -17.65 -12.33
N ASP A 64 -6.72 -18.39 -12.23
CA ASP A 64 -6.62 -19.55 -11.33
C ASP A 64 -6.39 -19.11 -9.87
N PRO A 65 -7.34 -19.34 -8.94
CA PRO A 65 -7.22 -18.93 -7.55
C PRO A 65 -6.12 -19.66 -6.77
N THR A 66 -5.49 -20.70 -7.34
CA THR A 66 -4.36 -21.40 -6.70
C THR A 66 -3.12 -20.53 -6.56
N TYR A 67 -2.96 -19.50 -7.42
CA TYR A 67 -1.92 -18.49 -7.28
C TYR A 67 -2.09 -17.65 -5.99
N ILE A 68 -3.30 -17.53 -5.47
CA ILE A 68 -3.58 -16.78 -4.25
C ILE A 68 -3.54 -17.71 -3.04
N THR A 69 -2.78 -17.33 -2.01
CA THR A 69 -2.74 -18.08 -0.75
C THR A 69 -4.11 -18.05 -0.05
N SER A 70 -4.47 -19.13 0.63
CA SER A 70 -5.66 -19.17 1.51
C SER A 70 -5.42 -18.49 2.86
N TYR A 71 -4.18 -18.11 3.18
CA TYR A 71 -3.83 -17.46 4.43
C TYR A 71 -4.56 -16.13 4.60
N LYS A 72 -5.02 -15.83 5.83
CA LYS A 72 -5.80 -14.61 6.17
C LYS A 72 -7.02 -14.36 5.26
N ASP A 73 -7.63 -15.45 4.79
CA ASP A 73 -8.75 -15.43 3.83
C ASP A 73 -8.44 -14.71 2.51
N ALA A 74 -7.16 -14.50 2.16
CA ALA A 74 -6.74 -13.75 0.98
C ALA A 74 -7.40 -14.27 -0.31
N ARG A 75 -7.37 -15.58 -0.56
CA ARG A 75 -8.05 -16.20 -1.70
C ARG A 75 -9.56 -15.91 -1.74
N LYS A 76 -10.24 -15.97 -0.60
CA LYS A 76 -11.69 -15.70 -0.54
C LYS A 76 -12.01 -14.23 -0.79
N LYS A 77 -11.15 -13.32 -0.34
CA LYS A 77 -11.29 -11.88 -0.60
C LYS A 77 -11.06 -11.58 -2.08
N MET A 78 -9.99 -12.14 -2.66
CA MET A 78 -9.63 -11.97 -4.06
C MET A 78 -10.72 -12.50 -5.01
N ALA A 79 -11.36 -13.62 -4.66
CA ALA A 79 -12.45 -14.21 -5.44
C ALA A 79 -13.76 -13.40 -5.46
N LYS A 80 -13.86 -12.29 -4.70
CA LYS A 80 -15.01 -11.37 -4.74
C LYS A 80 -14.84 -10.23 -5.74
N ILE A 81 -13.66 -10.14 -6.35
CA ILE A 81 -13.29 -9.09 -7.30
C ILE A 81 -13.16 -9.74 -8.66
N GLU A 82 -13.81 -9.17 -9.66
CA GLU A 82 -13.68 -9.62 -11.04
C GLU A 82 -12.29 -9.27 -11.58
N GLN A 83 -11.74 -10.12 -12.43
CA GLN A 83 -10.34 -10.02 -12.89
C GLN A 83 -10.11 -8.81 -13.80
N ASP A 84 -11.12 -8.42 -14.57
CA ASP A 84 -11.14 -7.22 -15.40
C ASP A 84 -11.18 -5.94 -14.54
N GLU A 85 -12.06 -5.88 -13.53
CA GLU A 85 -12.12 -4.79 -12.55
C GLU A 85 -10.76 -4.58 -11.85
N LEU A 86 -10.12 -5.68 -11.46
CA LEU A 86 -8.80 -5.65 -10.86
C LEU A 86 -7.74 -5.04 -11.79
N LEU A 87 -7.72 -5.51 -13.05
CA LEU A 87 -6.75 -5.05 -14.04
C LEU A 87 -6.99 -3.59 -14.41
N GLU A 88 -8.24 -3.19 -14.58
CA GLU A 88 -8.64 -1.81 -14.87
C GLU A 88 -8.16 -0.86 -13.77
N GLU A 89 -8.41 -1.18 -12.49
CA GLU A 89 -7.94 -0.38 -11.36
C GLU A 89 -6.41 -0.23 -11.35
N ILE A 90 -5.67 -1.31 -11.63
CA ILE A 90 -4.19 -1.28 -11.69
C ILE A 90 -3.70 -0.35 -12.81
N ILE A 91 -4.32 -0.42 -13.99
CA ILE A 91 -3.95 0.41 -15.14
C ILE A 91 -4.31 1.88 -14.90
N ASN A 92 -5.50 2.16 -14.36
CA ASN A 92 -5.93 3.50 -14.00
C ASN A 92 -4.96 4.13 -12.99
N TYR A 93 -4.60 3.39 -11.94
CA TYR A 93 -3.61 3.86 -10.96
C TYR A 93 -2.25 4.18 -11.62
N TYR A 94 -1.78 3.33 -12.54
CA TYR A 94 -0.54 3.60 -13.26
C TYR A 94 -0.63 4.88 -14.11
N ILE A 95 -1.71 5.05 -14.86
CA ILE A 95 -1.94 6.24 -15.69
C ILE A 95 -1.97 7.50 -14.82
N GLU A 96 -2.77 7.53 -13.76
CA GLU A 96 -2.94 8.69 -12.88
C GLU A 96 -1.65 9.12 -12.16
N ASN A 97 -0.73 8.18 -11.89
CA ASN A 97 0.50 8.45 -11.13
C ASN A 97 1.75 8.62 -12.02
N ASN A 98 1.68 8.33 -13.31
CA ASN A 98 2.86 8.34 -14.20
C ASN A 98 2.67 9.12 -15.50
N LEU A 99 1.45 9.54 -15.85
CA LEU A 99 1.14 10.36 -17.03
C LEU A 99 0.53 11.70 -16.62
#